data_AF-X8AHC6-F1
#
_entry.id   AF-X8AHC6-F1
#
_cell.length_a   1.000
_cell.length_b   1.000
_cell.length_c   1.000
_cell.angle_alpha   90.00
_cell.angle_beta   90.00
_cell.angle_gamma   90.00
#
_symmetry.space_group_name_H-M   'P 1'
#
loop_
_entity.id
_entity.type
_entity.pdbx_description
1 polymer ?
#
loop_
_entity_poly.entity_id
_entity_poly.type
_entity_poly.pdbx_seq_one_letter_code
_entity_poly.pdbx_strand_id
1 'polypeptide(L)' 'MQDHHQIVSVDDHLVEHPRVWQDRLPDKFREQGPRIIEKDGMHLWSYDGQIFPTIGLNAVAGKPPEEWVWTPSAMRI' A
#
# COMPACT_ATOMS: atom_id res chain seq x y z
N MET A 1 -18.19 19.72 14.86
CA MET A 1 -16.85 20.01 15.42
C MET A 1 -16.66 21.52 15.36
N GLN A 2 -16.00 22.12 16.34
CA GLN A 2 -15.81 23.58 16.38
C GLN A 2 -14.50 23.96 15.67
N ASP A 3 -14.44 25.17 15.11
CA ASP A 3 -13.30 25.63 14.31
C ASP A 3 -11.97 25.67 15.07
N HIS A 4 -12.02 25.75 16.40
CA HIS A 4 -10.82 25.76 17.25
C HIS A 4 -10.35 24.36 17.67
N HIS A 5 -11.08 23.30 17.32
CA HIS A 5 -10.64 21.95 17.60
C HIS A 5 -9.50 21.54 16.66
N GLN A 6 -8.35 21.20 17.24
CA GLN A 6 -7.26 20.54 16.53
C GLN A 6 -7.39 19.03 16.72
N ILE A 7 -7.41 18.27 15.62
CA ILE A 7 -7.33 16.81 15.66
C ILE A 7 -5.89 16.40 15.39
N VAL A 8 -5.42 15.42 16.15
CA VAL A 8 -4.17 14.71 15.90
C VAL A 8 -4.53 13.31 15.43
N SER A 9 -4.08 12.93 14.23
CA SER A 9 -4.11 11.53 13.80
C SER A 9 -3.10 10.75 14.63
N VAL A 10 -3.54 9.65 15.23
CA VAL A 10 -2.67 8.78 16.05
C VAL A 10 -2.19 7.56 15.29
N ASP A 11 -2.69 7.35 14.07
CA ASP A 11 -2.41 6.16 13.26
C ASP A 11 -2.51 6.49 11.76
N ASP A 12 -1.42 7.02 11.22
CA ASP A 12 -1.28 7.27 9.78
C ASP A 12 -0.35 6.22 9.16
N HIS A 13 -0.74 5.72 7.99
CA HIS A 13 0.07 4.83 7.18
C HIS A 13 0.39 5.47 5.84
N LEU A 14 1.53 5.10 5.26
CA LEU A 14 1.87 5.45 3.88
C LEU A 14 2.09 4.18 3.07
N VAL A 15 1.85 4.26 1.77
CA VAL A 15 2.24 3.22 0.80
C VAL A 15 3.60 3.58 0.24
N GLU A 16 4.60 2.75 0.49
CA GLU A 16 5.94 2.98 -0.01
C GLU A 16 6.12 2.66 -1.51
N HIS A 17 7.20 3.17 -2.10
CA HIS A 17 7.61 2.82 -3.45
C HIS A 17 7.86 1.29 -3.59
N PRO A 18 7.48 0.65 -4.71
CA PRO A 18 7.50 -0.80 -4.89
C PRO A 18 8.85 -1.49 -4.69
N ARG A 19 9.97 -0.75 -4.72
CA ARG A 19 11.32 -1.30 -4.57
C ARG A 19 12.00 -1.00 -3.24
N VAL A 20 11.32 -0.42 -2.25
CA VAL A 20 11.95 -0.06 -0.96
C VAL A 20 12.78 -1.21 -0.40
N TRP A 21 12.27 -2.43 -0.43
CA TRP A 21 12.96 -3.58 0.14
C TRP A 21 14.07 -4.14 -0.77
N GLN A 22 13.90 -4.05 -2.09
CA GLN A 22 14.93 -4.46 -3.05
C GLN A 22 16.14 -3.52 -3.02
N ASP A 23 15.90 -2.24 -2.74
CA ASP A 23 16.93 -1.21 -2.71
C ASP A 23 17.63 -1.12 -1.34
N ARG A 24 16.96 -1.51 -0.25
CA ARG A 24 17.45 -1.27 1.14
C ARG A 24 17.86 -2.52 1.91
N LEU A 25 17.36 -3.71 1.57
CA LEU A 25 17.78 -4.92 2.27
C LEU A 25 19.20 -5.35 1.86
N PRO A 26 19.98 -5.91 2.81
CA PRO A 26 21.20 -6.63 2.48
C PRO A 26 20.93 -7.76 1.49
N ASP A 27 21.89 -8.02 0.60
CA ASP A 27 21.79 -8.98 -0.51
C ASP A 27 21.20 -10.34 -0.09
N LYS A 28 21.69 -10.89 1.03
CA LYS A 28 21.23 -12.18 1.57
C LYS A 28 19.75 -12.25 1.96
N PHE A 29 19.06 -11.12 2.09
CA PHE A 29 17.65 -11.04 2.48
C PHE A 29 16.74 -10.51 1.38
N ARG A 30 17.28 -9.99 0.26
CA ARG A 30 16.45 -9.35 -0.79
C ARG A 30 15.38 -10.28 -1.36
N GLU A 31 15.66 -11.57 -1.48
CA GLU A 31 14.72 -12.56 -2.01
C GLU A 31 13.62 -12.96 -1.03
N GLN A 32 13.89 -12.84 0.27
CA GLN A 32 12.96 -13.16 1.37
C GLN A 32 12.13 -11.94 1.80
N GLY A 33 12.62 -10.74 1.49
CA GLY A 33 11.94 -9.50 1.82
C GLY A 33 10.66 -9.27 1.03
N PRO A 34 9.83 -8.31 1.47
CA PRO A 34 8.62 -7.94 0.76
C PRO A 34 8.89 -7.53 -0.67
N ARG A 35 7.98 -7.87 -1.59
CA ARG A 35 8.05 -7.40 -2.97
C ARG A 35 6.67 -7.30 -3.61
N ILE A 36 6.56 -6.42 -4.58
CA ILE A 36 5.44 -6.44 -5.52
C ILE A 36 5.68 -7.55 -6.55
N ILE A 37 4.63 -8.32 -6.81
CA ILE A 37 4.53 -9.21 -7.96
C ILE A 37 3.36 -8.77 -8.84
N GLU A 38 3.46 -9.02 -10.14
CA GLU A 38 2.37 -8.80 -11.08
C GLU A 38 1.68 -10.12 -11.40
N LYS A 39 0.36 -10.17 -11.27
CA LYS A 39 -0.46 -11.33 -11.63
C LYS A 39 -1.81 -10.86 -12.14
N ASP A 40 -2.23 -11.39 -13.29
CA ASP A 40 -3.52 -11.08 -13.91
C ASP A 40 -3.77 -9.56 -14.09
N GLY A 41 -2.69 -8.80 -14.35
CA GLY A 41 -2.71 -7.34 -14.53
C GLY A 41 -2.81 -6.53 -13.22
N MET A 42 -2.63 -7.16 -12.06
CA MET A 42 -2.69 -6.55 -10.73
C MET A 42 -1.33 -6.54 -10.03
N HIS A 43 -1.06 -5.49 -9.26
CA HIS A 43 0.09 -5.43 -8.33
C HIS A 43 -0.30 -6.02 -6.97
N LEU A 44 0.37 -7.10 -6.59
CA LEU A 44 0.13 -7.84 -5.35
C LEU A 44 1.39 -7.82 -4.48
N TRP A 45 1.21 -7.76 -3.17
CA TRP A 45 2.33 -7.91 -2.26
C TRP A 45 2.62 -9.38 -2.00
N SER A 46 3.90 -9.73 -2.02
CA SER A 46 4.41 -11.03 -1.55
C SER A 46 5.24 -10.82 -0.30
N TYR A 47 4.86 -11.51 0.78
CA TYR A 47 5.56 -11.53 2.06
C TYR A 47 5.71 -12.98 2.49
N ASP A 48 6.93 -13.46 2.76
CA ASP A 48 7.17 -14.81 3.30
C ASP A 48 6.40 -15.93 2.56
N GLY A 49 6.37 -15.87 1.22
CA GLY A 49 5.67 -16.82 0.36
C GLY A 49 4.13 -16.67 0.31
N GLN A 50 3.55 -15.78 1.11
CA GLN A 50 2.13 -15.44 1.08
C GLN A 50 1.86 -14.26 0.13
N ILE A 51 0.67 -14.26 -0.48
CA ILE A 51 0.23 -13.23 -1.43
C ILE A 51 -0.92 -12.43 -0.83
N PHE A 52 -0.78 -11.11 -0.85
CA PHE A 52 -1.76 -10.18 -0.29
C PHE A 52 -2.24 -9.22 -1.38
N PRO A 53 -3.56 -9.07 -1.55
CA PRO A 53 -4.12 -8.11 -2.50
C PRO A 53 -3.94 -6.67 -2.01
N THR A 54 -3.68 -5.76 -2.94
CA THR A 54 -3.72 -4.32 -2.68
C THR A 54 -5.16 -3.85 -2.81
N ILE A 55 -5.78 -3.33 -1.74
CA ILE A 55 -7.17 -2.85 -1.78
C ILE A 55 -7.17 -1.33 -2.07
N GLY A 56 -8.03 -0.89 -2.99
CA GLY A 56 -8.10 0.51 -3.43
C GLY A 56 -8.46 1.54 -2.35
N LEU A 57 -8.99 1.10 -1.21
CA LEU A 57 -9.28 1.95 -0.05
C LEU A 57 -8.04 2.31 0.78
N ASN A 58 -6.89 1.70 0.51
CA ASN A 58 -5.67 1.90 1.29
C ASN A 58 -5.07 3.32 1.12
N ALA A 59 -5.52 4.09 0.12
CA ALA A 59 -5.01 5.44 -0.16
C ALA A 59 -6.09 6.38 -0.73
N VAL A 60 -7.18 6.60 0.02
CA VAL A 60 -8.30 7.48 -0.37
C VAL A 60 -8.46 8.75 0.47
N ALA A 61 -7.60 8.97 1.46
CA ALA A 61 -7.61 10.20 2.25
C ALA A 61 -7.45 11.44 1.34
N GLY A 62 -8.37 12.39 1.46
CA GLY A 62 -8.40 13.59 0.62
C GLY A 62 -8.98 13.40 -0.80
N LYS A 63 -9.34 12.18 -1.20
CA LYS A 63 -10.02 11.90 -2.47
C LYS A 63 -11.54 12.02 -2.33
N PRO A 64 -12.24 12.50 -3.37
CA PRO A 64 -13.69 12.54 -3.34
C PRO A 64 -14.28 11.11 -3.42
N PRO A 65 -15.45 10.83 -2.83
CA PRO A 65 -15.98 9.46 -2.68
C PRO A 65 -16.17 8.69 -3.99
N GLU A 66 -16.37 9.39 -5.10
CA GLU A 66 -16.57 8.79 -6.42
C GLU A 66 -15.28 8.18 -6.98
N GLU A 67 -14.12 8.58 -6.46
CA GLU A 67 -12.81 8.00 -6.79
C GLU A 67 -12.44 6.80 -5.90
N TRP A 68 -13.27 6.44 -4.93
CA TRP A 68 -12.95 5.34 -4.03
C TRP A 68 -13.13 4.00 -4.74
N VAL A 69 -12.08 3.19 -4.74
CA VAL A 69 -12.15 1.86 -5.34
C VAL A 69 -12.18 0.76 -4.29
N TRP A 70 -13.24 -0.03 -4.36
CA TRP A 70 -13.55 -1.11 -3.42
C TRP A 70 -12.94 -2.46 -3.80
N THR A 71 -12.41 -2.58 -5.02
CA THR A 71 -11.87 -3.83 -5.55
C THR A 71 -10.33 -3.84 -5.53
N PRO A 72 -9.71 -5.01 -5.35
CA PRO A 72 -8.25 -5.13 -5.40
C PRO A 72 -7.62 -4.78 -6.75
N SER A 73 -8.38 -4.88 -7.83
CA SER A 73 -7.91 -4.77 -9.21
C SER A 73 -7.60 -3.34 -9.68
N ALA A 74 -7.87 -2.32 -8.86
CA ALA A 74 -7.81 -0.93 -9.31
C ALA A 74 -6.59 -0.14 -8.81
N MET A 75 -5.88 -0.62 -7.80
CA MET A 75 -4.71 0.08 -7.27
C MET A 75 -3.44 -0.44 -7.94
N ARG A 76 -2.76 0.45 -8.68
CA ARG A 76 -1.39 0.25 -9.16
C ARG A 76 -0.45 1.09 -8.31
N ILE A 77 0.52 0.42 -7.70
CA ILE A 77 1.61 1.03 -6.93
C ILE A 77 2.78 1.28 -7.87
#